data_AF-A0A963VMF0-F1
#
_entry.id   AF-A0A963VMF0-F1
#
_cell.length_a   1.000
_cell.length_b   1.000
_cell.length_c   1.000
_cell.angle_alpha   90.00
_cell.angle_beta   90.00
_cell.angle_gamma   90.00
#
_symmetry.space_group_name_H-M   'P 1'
#
loop_
_entity.id
_entity.type
_entity.pdbx_description
1 polymer ?
#
loop_
_entity_poly.entity_id
_entity_poly.type
_entity_poly.pdbx_seq_one_letter_code
_entity_poly.pdbx_strand_id
1 'polypeptide(L)' 'MQRPFKVLGIQQIAIGGPDKQRLRRLWVDMLGLEVTGNFVSERENVDEDICAIGSGVTRVEVDLMQPIDPD' A
#
# COMPACT_ATOMS: atom_id res chain seq x y z
N MET A 1 -20.57 11.15 -25.60
CA MET A 1 -19.96 12.15 -24.70
C MET A 1 -18.48 11.85 -24.56
N GLN A 2 -17.60 12.83 -24.76
CA GLN A 2 -16.15 12.68 -24.57
C GLN A 2 -15.82 13.00 -23.10
N ARG A 3 -15.05 12.14 -22.42
CA ARG A 3 -14.66 12.39 -21.02
C ARG A 3 -13.77 13.66 -20.97
N PRO A 4 -14.00 14.60 -20.03
CA PRO A 4 -13.20 15.82 -19.91
C PRO A 4 -11.83 15.59 -19.28
N PHE A 5 -11.45 14.32 -19.05
CA PHE A 5 -10.20 13.91 -18.41
C PHE A 5 -9.66 12.62 -19.01
N LYS A 6 -8.39 12.33 -18.73
CA LYS A 6 -7.73 11.07 -19.04
C LYS A 6 -7.34 10.37 -17.74
N VAL A 7 -7.56 9.05 -17.70
CA VAL A 7 -7.03 8.20 -16.63
C VAL A 7 -5.63 7.78 -17.05
N LEU A 8 -4.62 8.12 -16.26
CA LEU A 8 -3.22 7.84 -16.58
C LEU A 8 -2.77 6.45 -16.09
N GLY A 9 -3.39 5.95 -15.02
CA GLY A 9 -3.05 4.67 -14.41
C GLY A 9 -3.46 4.64 -12.95
N ILE A 10 -2.96 3.62 -12.24
CA ILE A 10 -3.02 3.53 -10.78
C ILE A 10 -1.72 4.08 -10.24
N GLN A 11 -1.80 4.87 -9.18
CA GLN A 11 -0.61 5.40 -8.49
C GLN A 11 -0.36 4.61 -7.20
N GLN A 12 -1.40 4.34 -6.41
CA GLN A 12 -1.28 3.70 -5.11
C GLN A 12 -2.51 2.84 -4.78
N ILE A 13 -2.31 1.82 -3.97
CA ILE A 13 -3.34 0.96 -3.39
C ILE A 13 -3.08 0.86 -1.89
N ALA A 14 -4.02 1.32 -1.06
CA ALA A 14 -3.92 1.19 0.40
C ALA A 14 -4.78 0.01 0.89
N ILE A 15 -4.19 -0.91 1.66
CA ILE A 15 -4.83 -2.12 2.17
C ILE A 15 -4.71 -2.16 3.69
N GLY A 16 -5.82 -1.97 4.38
CA GLY A 16 -5.90 -2.07 5.83
C GLY A 16 -6.26 -3.48 6.31
N GLY A 17 -5.69 -3.88 7.44
CA GLY A 17 -6.07 -5.08 8.18
C GLY A 17 -5.72 -4.97 9.67
N PRO A 18 -6.30 -5.81 10.53
CA PRO A 18 -6.01 -5.79 11.98
C PRO A 18 -4.60 -6.29 12.33
N ASP A 19 -3.93 -6.98 11.40
CA ASP A 19 -2.55 -7.46 11.54
C ASP A 19 -1.84 -7.31 10.20
N LYS A 20 -0.93 -6.34 10.10
CA LYS A 20 -0.15 -6.07 8.89
C LYS A 20 0.76 -7.24 8.53
N GLN A 21 1.17 -8.08 9.48
CA GLN A 21 2.01 -9.24 9.19
C GLN A 21 1.27 -10.28 8.34
N ARG A 22 -0.05 -10.40 8.48
CA ARG A 22 -0.86 -11.25 7.57
C ARG A 22 -0.87 -10.69 6.15
N LEU A 23 -0.92 -9.37 6.01
CA LEU A 23 -0.85 -8.70 4.71
C LEU A 23 0.53 -8.92 4.10
N ARG A 24 1.61 -8.70 4.86
CA ARG A 24 3.00 -8.94 4.41
C ARG A 24 3.19 -10.38 3.93
N ARG A 25 2.68 -11.37 4.67
CA ARG A 25 2.78 -12.79 4.26
C ARG A 25 2.24 -13.03 2.86
N LEU A 26 1.11 -12.42 2.51
CA LEU A 26 0.56 -12.57 1.17
C LEU A 26 1.33 -11.71 0.16
N TRP A 27 1.41 -10.40 0.40
CA TRP A 27 1.85 -9.43 -0.60
C TRP A 27 3.36 -9.44 -0.81
N VAL A 28 4.15 -9.55 0.26
CA VAL A 28 5.61 -9.57 0.18
C VAL A 28 6.10 -11.00 -0.03
N ASP A 29 5.76 -11.92 0.87
CA ASP A 29 6.42 -13.23 0.88
C ASP A 29 5.91 -14.16 -0.25
N MET A 30 4.60 -14.14 -0.54
CA MET A 30 4.01 -15.02 -1.57
C MET A 30 3.97 -14.36 -2.95
N LEU A 31 3.60 -13.08 -3.03
CA LEU A 31 3.45 -12.35 -4.30
C LEU A 31 4.70 -11.56 -4.71
N GLY A 32 5.69 -11.42 -3.82
CA GLY A 32 7.00 -10.86 -4.15
C GLY A 32 7.04 -9.34 -4.30
N LEU A 33 6.14 -8.60 -3.65
CA LEU A 33 6.23 -7.13 -3.64
C LEU A 33 7.51 -6.67 -2.91
N GLU A 34 8.14 -5.63 -3.45
CA GLU A 34 9.33 -5.02 -2.87
C GLU A 34 8.91 -4.08 -1.74
N VAL A 35 9.41 -4.28 -0.52
CA VAL A 35 9.22 -3.31 0.58
C VAL A 35 10.19 -2.15 0.38
N THR A 36 9.67 -0.96 0.17
CA THR A 36 10.44 0.26 -0.10
C THR A 36 10.53 1.20 1.10
N GLY A 37 9.66 1.03 2.09
CA GLY A 37 9.65 1.87 3.29
C GLY A 37 8.67 1.42 4.35
N ASN A 38 8.63 2.17 5.45
CA ASN A 38 7.67 2.02 6.53
C ASN A 38 7.30 3.43 7.03
N PHE A 39 6.05 3.60 7.44
CA PHE A 39 5.54 4.86 7.99
C PHE A 39 4.63 4.57 9.20
N VAL A 40 4.77 5.38 10.24
CA VAL A 40 3.99 5.25 11.48
C VAL A 40 3.49 6.64 11.88
N SER A 41 2.20 6.75 12.17
CA SER A 41 1.57 7.98 12.63
C SER A 41 0.57 7.68 13.74
N GLU A 42 0.90 8.07 14.97
CA GLU A 42 -0.02 8.02 16.12
C GLU A 42 -1.25 8.90 15.91
N ARG A 43 -1.06 10.08 15.27
CA ARG A 43 -2.15 11.02 15.00
C ARG A 43 -3.22 10.43 14.07
N GLU A 44 -2.79 9.64 13.10
CA GLU A 44 -3.68 8.98 12.12
C GLU A 44 -4.00 7.53 12.54
N ASN A 45 -3.49 7.06 13.68
CA ASN A 45 -3.60 5.69 14.15
C ASN A 45 -3.21 4.64 13.07
N VAL A 46 -2.00 4.76 12.51
CA VAL A 46 -1.54 3.86 11.44
C VAL A 46 -0.07 3.48 11.57
N ASP A 47 0.22 2.20 11.35
CA ASP A 47 1.55 1.63 11.09
C ASP A 47 1.50 0.88 9.75
N GLU A 48 2.25 1.35 8.77
CA GLU A 48 2.19 0.86 7.39
C GLU A 48 3.55 0.49 6.81
N ASP A 49 3.54 -0.57 6.00
CA ASP A 49 4.68 -0.93 5.16
C ASP A 49 4.36 -0.51 3.74
N ILE A 50 5.25 0.31 3.19
CA ILE A 50 5.16 0.82 1.83
C ILE A 50 5.84 -0.20 0.94
N CYS A 51 5.06 -0.81 0.06
CA CYS A 51 5.53 -1.77 -0.93
C CYS A 51 5.39 -1.21 -2.34
N ALA A 52 6.07 -1.83 -3.32
CA ALA A 52 5.94 -1.45 -4.71
C ALA A 52 5.81 -2.66 -5.64
N ILE A 53 5.06 -2.46 -6.72
CA ILE A 53 4.97 -3.38 -7.86
C ILE A 53 5.13 -2.63 -9.19
N GLY A 54 5.72 -3.29 -10.17
CA GLY A 54 6.01 -2.69 -11.48
C GLY A 54 7.25 -1.81 -11.46
N SER A 55 7.42 -1.00 -12.51
CA SER A 55 8.65 -0.25 -12.77
C SER A 55 8.39 1.04 -13.54
N GLY A 56 9.28 2.03 -13.38
CA GLY A 56 9.20 3.28 -14.13
C GLY A 56 7.88 4.02 -13.93
N VAL A 57 7.31 4.54 -15.01
CA VAL A 57 6.05 5.33 -14.98
C VAL A 57 4.82 4.51 -14.59
N THR A 58 4.91 3.18 -14.57
CA THR A 58 3.83 2.28 -14.16
C THR A 58 4.12 1.61 -12.82
N ARG A 59 5.10 2.11 -12.06
CA ARG A 59 5.33 1.65 -10.68
C ARG A 59 4.13 2.09 -9.82
N VAL A 60 3.56 1.14 -9.09
CA VAL A 60 2.42 1.35 -8.19
C VAL A 60 2.87 1.09 -6.76
N GLU A 61 2.54 2.01 -5.87
CA GLU A 61 2.72 1.87 -4.43
C GLU A 61 1.59 1.02 -3.83
N VAL A 62 1.93 0.15 -2.87
CA VAL A 62 0.97 -0.70 -2.17
C VAL A 62 1.26 -0.61 -0.68
N ASP A 63 0.39 0.08 0.05
CA ASP A 63 0.56 0.26 1.49
C ASP A 63 -0.21 -0.80 2.24
N LEU A 64 0.52 -1.56 3.05
CA LEU A 64 -0.05 -2.55 3.95
C LEU A 64 -0.16 -1.90 5.31
N MET A 65 -1.37 -1.64 5.78
CA MET A 65 -1.61 -0.85 6.99
C MET A 65 -2.23 -1.70 8.10
N GLN A 66 -1.83 -1.41 9.34
CA GLN A 66 -2.57 -1.80 10.55
C GLN A 66 -2.77 -0.57 11.44
N PRO A 67 -3.82 -0.53 12.28
CA PRO A 67 -3.90 0.47 13.33
C PRO A 67 -2.79 0.26 14.37
N ILE A 68 -2.30 1.34 14.96
CA ILE A 68 -1.38 1.27 16.11
C ILE A 68 -2.15 0.83 17.35
N ASP A 69 -3.32 1.44 17.54
CA ASP A 69 -4.29 1.12 18.58
C ASP A 69 -5.59 0.61 17.91
N PRO A 70 -5.95 -0.68 18.07
CA PRO A 70 -7.15 -1.23 17.44
C PRO A 70 -8.47 -0.85 18.14
N ASP A 71 -8.41 -0.20 19.31
CA ASP A 71 -9.57 0.12 20.15
C ASP A 71 -10.16 1.53 19.93
#